data_AF-A0A962ZQP6-F1
#
_entry.id   AF-A0A962ZQP6-F1
#
_cell.length_a   1.000
_cell.length_b   1.000
_cell.length_c   1.000
_cell.angle_alpha   90.00
_cell.angle_beta   90.00
_cell.angle_gamma   90.00
#
_symmetry.space_group_name_H-M   'P 1'
#
loop_
_entity.id
_entity.type
_entity.pdbx_description
1 polymer ?
#
loop_
_entity_poly.entity_id
_entity_poly.type
_entity_poly.pdbx_seq_one_letter_code
_entity_poly.pdbx_strand_id
1 'polypeptide(L)'
;MRYLRAKRRTRFVSFITLVSLAGIAWGVAALIVILSVMNGFESELRSRLLSMTAHGYIAAEEGPLQDWQRIRRQILDQTGVLAAAPVVQLEGMIRTGTELKPVQIDGVDPEAEQSVAGRTINFVDGGLDRLLPGEKGIVI
;
A
#
# COMPACT_ATOMS: atom_id res chain seq x y z
N MET A 1 8.44 -59.57 49.84
CA MET A 1 7.94 -58.21 49.49
C MET A 1 9.04 -57.15 49.69
N ARG A 2 9.99 -56.99 48.74
CA ARG A 2 11.05 -55.96 48.84
C ARG A 2 11.54 -55.45 47.46
N TYR A 3 10.64 -55.23 46.50
CA TYR A 3 11.02 -54.77 45.15
C TYR A 3 10.10 -53.70 44.55
N LEU A 4 9.40 -52.91 45.37
CA LEU A 4 8.49 -51.85 44.88
C LEU A 4 8.91 -50.42 45.25
N ARG A 5 10.16 -50.22 45.69
CA ARG A 5 10.62 -48.92 46.20
C ARG A 5 11.52 -48.21 45.18
N ALA A 6 10.99 -47.92 43.99
CA ALA A 6 11.69 -47.10 42.98
C ALA A 6 10.74 -46.38 42.00
N LYS A 7 9.68 -45.70 42.49
CA LYS A 7 8.72 -44.96 41.62
C LYS A 7 8.77 -43.43 41.77
N ARG A 8 9.76 -42.87 42.49
CA ARG A 8 9.93 -41.40 42.67
C ARG A 8 10.86 -40.75 41.64
N ARG A 9 11.79 -41.48 41.02
CA ARG A 9 12.73 -40.91 40.03
C ARG A 9 12.08 -40.55 38.69
N THR A 10 11.03 -41.26 38.28
CA THR A 10 10.36 -41.06 36.97
C THR A 10 9.52 -39.78 36.91
N ARG A 11 8.99 -39.30 38.04
CA ARG A 11 8.17 -38.10 38.10
C ARG A 11 8.97 -36.81 37.90
N PHE A 12 10.21 -36.76 38.42
CA PHE A 12 11.13 -35.64 38.21
C PHE A 12 11.58 -35.54 36.75
N VAL A 13 11.92 -36.67 36.12
CA VAL A 13 12.30 -36.69 34.69
C VAL A 13 11.13 -36.26 33.81
N SER A 14 9.92 -36.76 34.08
CA SER A 14 8.71 -36.39 33.34
C SER A 14 8.38 -34.88 33.43
N PHE A 15 8.58 -34.27 34.60
CA PHE A 15 8.40 -32.82 34.78
C PHE A 15 9.37 -32.00 33.93
N ILE A 16 10.65 -32.37 33.89
CA ILE A 16 11.67 -31.68 33.06
C ILE A 16 11.32 -31.80 31.57
N THR A 17 10.89 -32.98 31.12
CA THR A 17 10.47 -33.20 29.73
C THR A 17 9.27 -32.33 29.36
N LEU A 18 8.28 -32.19 30.25
CA LEU A 18 7.10 -31.34 30.03
C LEU A 18 7.49 -29.87 29.88
N VAL A 19 8.34 -29.36 30.78
CA VAL A 19 8.80 -27.96 30.73
C VAL A 19 9.65 -27.70 29.48
N SER A 20 10.50 -28.65 29.10
CA SER A 20 11.32 -28.55 27.87
C SER A 20 10.45 -28.51 26.62
N LEU A 21 9.43 -29.36 26.54
CA LEU A 21 8.49 -29.39 25.42
C LEU A 21 7.67 -28.09 25.34
N ALA A 22 7.23 -27.57 26.48
CA ALA A 22 6.54 -26.28 26.54
C ALA A 22 7.44 -25.14 26.04
N GLY A 23 8.72 -25.10 26.45
CA GLY A 23 9.67 -24.09 26.00
C GLY A 23 9.91 -24.12 24.48
N ILE A 24 10.07 -25.31 23.91
CA ILE A 24 10.24 -25.47 22.46
C ILE A 24 8.97 -25.04 21.72
N ALA A 25 7.79 -25.47 22.20
CA ALA A 25 6.52 -25.07 21.60
C ALA A 25 6.33 -23.55 21.60
N TRP A 26 6.68 -22.88 22.69
CA TRP A 26 6.65 -21.41 22.78
C TRP A 26 7.66 -20.74 21.84
N GLY A 27 8.88 -21.26 21.73
CA GLY A 27 9.89 -20.73 20.81
C GLY A 27 9.47 -20.86 19.34
N VAL A 28 8.94 -22.03 18.95
CA VAL A 28 8.44 -22.27 17.59
C VAL A 28 7.22 -21.40 17.30
N ALA A 29 6.29 -21.27 18.25
CA ALA A 29 5.12 -20.42 18.09
C ALA A 29 5.52 -18.94 17.86
N ALA A 30 6.48 -18.42 18.63
CA ALA A 30 6.98 -17.07 18.43
C ALA A 30 7.62 -16.87 17.04
N LEU A 31 8.43 -17.82 16.58
CA LEU A 31 9.03 -17.79 15.25
C LEU A 31 7.97 -17.82 14.13
N ILE A 32 6.94 -18.66 14.26
CA ILE A 32 5.82 -18.72 13.31
C ILE A 32 5.08 -17.39 13.26
N VAL A 33 4.80 -16.77 14.41
CA VAL A 33 4.11 -15.47 14.46
C VAL A 33 4.93 -14.38 13.79
N ILE A 34 6.24 -14.31 14.07
CA ILE A 34 7.11 -13.29 13.46
C ILE A 34 7.14 -13.46 11.93
N LEU A 35 7.34 -14.67 11.44
CA LEU A 35 7.33 -14.95 10.00
C LEU A 35 5.97 -14.67 9.38
N SER A 36 4.87 -14.98 10.07
CA SER A 36 3.51 -14.69 9.60
C SER A 36 3.27 -13.18 9.45
N VAL A 37 3.71 -12.39 10.44
CA VAL A 37 3.62 -10.93 10.38
C VAL A 37 4.47 -10.38 9.23
N MET A 38 5.71 -10.85 9.08
CA MET A 38 6.59 -10.42 7.99
C MET A 38 6.03 -10.79 6.62
N ASN A 39 5.55 -12.02 6.44
CA ASN A 39 4.97 -12.48 5.18
C ASN A 39 3.67 -11.72 4.84
N GLY A 40 2.80 -11.48 5.83
CA GLY A 40 1.59 -10.70 5.64
C GLY A 40 1.90 -9.23 5.31
N PHE A 41 2.89 -8.65 5.98
CA PHE A 41 3.32 -7.29 5.75
C PHE A 41 4.04 -7.13 4.40
N GLU A 42 4.88 -8.08 3.99
CA GLU A 42 5.49 -8.10 2.66
C GLU A 42 4.44 -8.16 1.56
N SER A 43 3.42 -9.01 1.73
CA SER A 43 2.29 -9.08 0.79
C SER A 43 1.52 -7.76 0.72
N GLU A 44 1.27 -7.12 1.86
CA GLU A 44 0.56 -5.84 1.94
C GLU A 44 1.39 -4.67 1.38
N LEU A 45 2.70 -4.66 1.65
CA LEU A 45 3.59 -3.66 1.07
C LEU A 45 3.72 -3.86 -0.44
N ARG A 46 3.88 -5.10 -0.90
CA ARG A 46 3.97 -5.42 -2.33
C ARG A 46 2.68 -5.04 -3.05
N SER A 47 1.52 -5.35 -2.48
CA SER A 47 0.23 -4.99 -3.09
C SER A 47 0.03 -3.47 -3.15
N ARG A 48 0.39 -2.74 -2.09
CA ARG A 48 0.30 -1.27 -2.05
C ARG A 48 1.27 -0.59 -2.99
N LEU A 49 2.53 -1.05 -3.05
CA LEU A 49 3.53 -0.50 -3.97
C LEU A 49 3.19 -0.78 -5.43
N LEU A 50 2.56 -1.91 -5.76
CA LEU A 50 2.11 -2.21 -7.13
C LEU A 50 0.76 -1.58 -7.48
N SER A 51 -0.06 -1.19 -6.49
CA SER A 51 -1.40 -0.61 -6.70
C SER A 51 -1.41 0.92 -6.71
N MET A 52 -0.38 1.58 -6.17
CA MET A 52 -0.33 3.03 -6.07
C MET A 52 0.84 3.58 -6.89
N THR A 53 0.65 3.71 -8.19
CA THR A 53 1.18 4.83 -9.01
C THR A 53 0.96 4.52 -10.48
N ALA A 54 0.74 5.57 -11.29
CA ALA A 54 0.86 5.45 -12.73
C ALA A 54 2.22 4.80 -13.04
N HIS A 55 2.23 3.74 -13.86
CA HIS A 55 3.43 2.96 -14.16
C HIS A 55 4.55 3.80 -14.82
N GLY A 56 4.26 5.03 -15.23
CA GLY A 56 5.22 6.05 -15.63
C GLY A 56 4.54 7.39 -15.92
N TYR A 57 5.33 8.46 -15.92
CA TYR A 57 4.90 9.81 -16.31
C TYR A 57 5.70 10.27 -17.53
N ILE A 58 5.05 11.01 -18.43
CA ILE A 58 5.70 11.68 -19.56
C ILE A 58 5.52 13.18 -19.36
N ALA A 59 6.62 13.88 -19.19
CA ALA A 59 6.67 15.32 -19.03
C ALA A 59 7.52 15.95 -20.14
N ALA A 60 7.23 17.21 -20.45
CA ALA A 60 8.13 18.02 -21.27
C ALA A 60 9.36 18.42 -20.42
N GLU A 61 10.52 18.60 -21.06
CA GLU A 61 11.74 19.06 -20.38
C GLU A 61 11.56 20.46 -19.80
N GLU A 62 10.83 21.34 -20.51
CA GLU A 62 10.54 22.69 -20.07
C GLU A 62 9.08 23.07 -20.42
N GLY A 63 8.36 23.60 -19.43
CA GLY A 63 7.00 24.12 -19.61
C GLY A 63 5.91 23.06 -19.76
N PRO A 64 4.67 23.48 -20.10
CA PRO A 64 3.55 22.56 -20.26
C PRO A 64 3.72 21.70 -21.52
N LEU A 65 3.32 20.44 -21.43
CA LEU A 65 3.33 19.51 -22.56
C LEU A 65 2.35 20.00 -23.64
N GLN A 66 2.89 20.47 -24.76
CA GLN A 66 2.09 20.88 -25.92
C GLN A 66 1.51 19.65 -26.63
N ASP A 67 0.29 19.78 -27.14
CA ASP A 67 -0.43 18.70 -27.86
C ASP A 67 -0.53 17.36 -27.11
N TRP A 68 -0.74 17.42 -25.79
CA TRP A 68 -0.87 16.21 -24.97
C TRP A 68 -1.91 15.22 -25.50
N GLN A 69 -2.96 15.68 -26.19
CA GLN A 69 -3.98 14.82 -26.81
C GLN A 69 -3.42 13.96 -27.96
N ARG A 70 -2.46 14.49 -28.74
CA ARG A 70 -1.80 13.75 -29.82
C ARG A 70 -0.86 12.71 -29.22
N ILE A 71 -0.06 13.12 -28.24
CA ILE A 71 0.89 12.26 -27.54
C ILE A 71 0.15 11.11 -26.84
N ARG A 72 -0.96 11.41 -26.15
CA ARG A 72 -1.83 10.41 -25.54
C ARG A 72 -2.29 9.33 -26.51
N ARG A 73 -2.73 9.72 -27.72
CA ARG A 73 -3.15 8.75 -28.75
C ARG A 73 -1.99 7.87 -29.20
N GLN A 74 -0.82 8.46 -29.45
CA GLN A 74 0.38 7.71 -29.84
C GLN A 74 0.83 6.72 -28.77
N ILE A 75 0.66 7.06 -27.49
CA ILE A 75 1.00 6.19 -26.36
C ILE A 75 -0.01 5.05 -26.22
N LEU A 76 -1.32 5.33 -26.37
CA LEU A 76 -2.37 4.31 -26.32
C LEU A 76 -2.27 3.28 -27.46
N ASP A 77 -1.66 3.65 -28.59
CA ASP A 77 -1.41 2.74 -29.72
C ASP A 77 -0.22 1.79 -29.46
N GLN A 78 0.57 1.99 -28.40
CA GLN A 78 1.70 1.11 -28.05
C GLN A 78 1.24 -0.17 -27.35
N THR A 79 1.86 -1.30 -27.73
CA THR A 79 1.56 -2.59 -27.09
C THR A 79 2.04 -2.59 -25.64
N GLY A 80 1.12 -2.82 -24.70
CA GLY A 80 1.40 -2.86 -23.26
C GLY A 80 0.91 -1.64 -22.47
N VAL A 81 0.42 -0.59 -23.13
CA VAL A 81 -0.24 0.54 -22.47
C VAL A 81 -1.73 0.23 -22.30
N LEU A 82 -2.20 0.17 -21.05
CA LEU A 82 -3.60 -0.09 -20.74
C LEU A 82 -4.47 1.18 -20.72
N ALA A 83 -3.91 2.28 -20.21
CA ALA A 83 -4.59 3.56 -20.08
C ALA A 83 -3.57 4.71 -19.96
N ALA A 84 -4.01 5.92 -20.32
CA ALA A 84 -3.24 7.15 -20.19
C ALA A 84 -4.18 8.32 -19.86
N ALA A 85 -3.79 9.15 -18.89
CA ALA A 85 -4.54 10.32 -18.44
C ALA A 85 -3.60 11.54 -18.35
N PRO A 86 -4.09 12.75 -18.67
CA PRO A 86 -3.34 13.97 -18.45
C PRO A 86 -3.34 14.34 -16.97
N VAL A 87 -2.17 14.77 -16.47
CA VAL A 87 -2.03 15.30 -15.12
C VAL A 87 -1.23 16.61 -15.16
N VAL A 88 -1.66 17.59 -14.36
CA VAL A 88 -0.93 18.84 -14.14
C VAL A 88 -0.54 18.89 -12.68
N GLN A 89 0.76 18.76 -12.41
CA GLN A 89 1.28 18.82 -11.05
C GLN A 89 1.61 20.27 -10.68
N LEU A 90 1.05 20.74 -9.57
CA LEU A 90 1.33 22.05 -8.99
C LEU A 90 1.81 21.89 -7.55
N GLU A 91 2.86 22.60 -7.19
CA GLU A 91 3.31 22.69 -5.80
C GLU A 91 2.72 23.95 -5.16
N GLY A 92 2.16 23.80 -3.97
CA GLY A 92 1.48 24.88 -3.27
C GLY A 92 1.56 24.75 -1.76
N MET A 93 0.91 25.68 -1.07
CA MET A 93 0.78 25.64 0.39
C MET A 93 -0.68 25.77 0.76
N ILE A 94 -1.20 24.80 1.53
CA ILE A 94 -2.54 24.87 2.12
C ILE A 94 -2.40 25.39 3.54
N ARG A 95 -3.25 26.36 3.89
CA ARG A 95 -3.34 26.91 5.24
C ARG A 95 -4.68 26.55 5.86
N THR A 96 -4.63 25.90 7.01
CA THR A 96 -5.81 25.60 7.84
C THR A 96 -5.62 26.25 9.20
N GLY A 97 -6.39 27.30 9.49
CA GLY A 97 -6.18 28.12 10.69
C GLY A 97 -4.81 28.79 10.68
N THR A 98 -3.95 28.45 11.64
CA THR A 98 -2.57 28.95 11.76
C THR A 98 -1.52 28.00 11.18
N GLU A 99 -1.90 26.77 10.81
CA GLU A 99 -0.98 25.76 10.29
C GLU A 99 -0.89 25.90 8.77
N LEU A 100 0.34 25.90 8.25
CA LEU A 100 0.64 26.02 6.83
C LEU A 100 1.46 24.81 6.41
N LYS A 101 0.95 24.03 5.46
CA LYS A 101 1.57 22.80 4.99
C LYS A 101 1.88 22.90 3.50
N PRO A 102 3.10 22.52 3.07
CA PRO A 102 3.36 22.31 1.65
C PRO A 102 2.52 21.12 1.18
N VAL A 103 1.91 21.26 0.01
CA VAL A 103 1.15 20.20 -0.63
C VAL A 103 1.50 20.16 -2.11
N GLN A 104 1.44 18.95 -2.66
CA GLN A 104 1.41 18.74 -4.09
C GLN A 104 -0.05 18.58 -4.52
N ILE A 105 -0.44 19.30 -5.57
CA ILE A 105 -1.79 19.32 -6.12
C ILE A 105 -1.70 18.77 -7.53
N ASP A 106 -2.35 17.64 -7.76
CA ASP A 106 -2.44 17.03 -9.08
C ASP A 106 -3.80 17.39 -9.70
N GLY A 107 -3.78 18.24 -10.72
CA GLY A 107 -4.92 18.54 -11.56
C GLY A 107 -5.15 17.41 -12.55
N VAL A 108 -6.24 16.68 -12.39
CA VAL A 108 -6.61 15.51 -13.22
C VAL A 108 -7.90 15.76 -13.98
N ASP A 109 -8.06 15.08 -15.11
CA ASP A 109 -9.35 14.95 -15.79
C ASP A 109 -10.12 13.75 -15.18
N PRO A 110 -11.25 13.97 -14.49
CA PRO A 110 -11.99 12.91 -13.78
C PRO A 110 -12.36 11.70 -14.63
N GLU A 111 -12.69 11.89 -15.91
CA GLU A 111 -13.08 10.79 -16.80
C GLU A 111 -11.87 9.97 -17.24
N ALA A 112 -10.77 10.65 -17.61
CA ALA A 112 -9.54 9.98 -18.02
C ALA A 112 -8.84 9.29 -16.84
N GLU A 113 -8.86 9.90 -15.65
CA GLU A 113 -8.19 9.39 -14.45
C GLU A 113 -8.80 8.06 -13.97
N GLN A 114 -10.13 7.90 -14.08
CA GLN A 114 -10.80 6.63 -13.76
C GLN A 114 -10.24 5.44 -14.56
N SER A 115 -9.81 5.69 -15.80
CA SER A 115 -9.24 4.64 -16.65
C SER A 115 -7.83 4.22 -16.23
N VAL A 116 -7.07 5.11 -15.59
CA VAL A 116 -5.66 4.88 -15.17
C VAL A 116 -5.58 4.39 -13.74
N ALA A 117 -6.28 5.07 -12.82
CA ALA A 117 -6.24 4.75 -11.40
C ALA A 117 -7.08 3.50 -11.05
N GLY A 118 -7.97 3.08 -11.95
CA GLY A 118 -8.88 1.97 -11.71
C GLY A 118 -9.78 2.21 -10.49
N ARG A 119 -10.35 1.12 -9.95
CA ARG A 119 -11.23 1.14 -8.75
C ARG A 119 -10.44 1.31 -7.44
N THR A 120 -9.17 1.72 -7.53
CA THR A 120 -8.17 1.63 -6.47
C THR A 120 -8.05 2.93 -5.67
N ILE A 121 -8.63 4.04 -6.15
CA ILE A 121 -8.70 5.26 -5.34
C ILE A 121 -9.78 5.05 -4.27
N ASN A 122 -9.35 4.74 -3.06
CA ASN A 122 -10.21 4.66 -1.89
C ASN A 122 -10.52 6.07 -1.39
N PHE A 123 -11.58 6.67 -1.91
CA PHE A 123 -12.10 7.93 -1.36
C PHE A 123 -12.73 7.66 0.01
N VAL A 124 -12.26 8.37 1.05
CA VAL A 124 -12.83 8.28 2.41
C VAL A 124 -14.16 9.05 2.49
N ASP A 125 -14.27 10.15 1.74
CA ASP A 125 -15.52 10.89 1.51
C ASP A 125 -15.45 11.63 0.16
N GLY A 126 -16.56 11.65 -0.59
CA GLY A 126 -16.62 12.20 -1.95
C GLY A 126 -16.11 11.28 -3.06
N GLY A 127 -15.82 11.89 -4.22
CA GLY A 127 -15.35 11.20 -5.42
C GLY A 127 -14.89 12.18 -6.49
N LEU A 128 -14.25 11.67 -7.55
CA LEU A 128 -13.76 12.48 -8.68
C LEU A 128 -14.89 13.23 -9.42
N ASP A 129 -16.13 12.78 -9.26
CA ASP A 129 -17.35 13.39 -9.79
C ASP A 129 -17.63 14.79 -9.24
N ARG A 130 -17.02 15.16 -8.10
CA ARG A 130 -17.11 16.51 -7.51
C ARG A 130 -16.06 17.49 -8.04
N LEU A 131 -15.11 17.04 -8.86
CA LEU A 131 -14.10 17.91 -9.47
C LEU A 131 -14.66 18.55 -10.75
N LEU A 132 -15.55 19.53 -10.59
CA LEU A 132 -16.10 20.29 -11.70
C LEU A 132 -15.16 21.44 -12.12
N PRO A 133 -14.98 21.67 -13.44
CA PRO A 133 -14.16 22.78 -13.93
C PRO A 133 -14.63 24.13 -13.36
N GLY A 134 -13.73 24.81 -12.63
CA GLY A 134 -13.98 26.15 -12.09
C GLY A 134 -14.55 26.21 -10.66
N GLU A 135 -14.99 25.09 -10.09
CA GLU A 135 -15.55 25.07 -8.72
C GLU A 135 -14.48 25.03 -7.61
N LYS A 136 -13.19 24.92 -7.98
CA LYS A 136 -12.04 24.87 -7.05
C LYS A 136 -12.20 23.82 -5.94
N GLY A 137 -12.90 22.73 -6.23
CA GLY A 137 -12.99 21.58 -5.33
C GLY A 137 -11.62 20.93 -5.14
N ILE A 138 -11.29 20.56 -3.91
CA ILE A 138 -10.06 19.83 -3.58
C ILE A 138 -10.50 18.55 -2.86
N VAL A 139 -9.98 17.41 -3.33
CA VAL A 139 -10.12 16.12 -2.66
C VAL A 139 -8.75 15.80 -2.02
N ILE A 140 -8.76 15.47 -0.72
CA ILE A 140 -7.55 15.23 0.10
C ILE A 140 -7.60 13.81 0.64
#